data_AF-A0AA37V5P5-F1
#
_entry.id   AF-A0AA37V5P5-F1
#
_cell.length_a   1.000
_cell.length_b   1.000
_cell.length_c   1.000
_cell.angle_alpha   90.00
_cell.angle_beta   90.00
_cell.angle_gamma   90.00
#
_symmetry.space_group_name_H-M   'P 1'
#
loop_
_entity.id
_entity.type
_entity.pdbx_description
1 polymer ?
#
loop_
_entity_poly.entity_id
_entity_poly.type
_entity_poly.pdbx_seq_one_letter_code
_entity_poly.pdbx_strand_id
1 'polypeptide(L)'
;MCDMGVAPSILTVTPGPPHVASAPVPGIQLATVTDVLPLTNIPTFGMCNSPTNPAVIAATAAKAGAFTPAPCVPATADPWTPPQAAAVCGDPVFDEMATCQCAWAGTIAVVNPGQTTVATVP
;
A
#
# COMPACT_ATOMS: atom_id res chain seq x y z
N MET A 1 4.73 3.70 -4.57
CA MET A 1 4.08 3.96 -5.87
C MET A 1 3.52 2.65 -6.41
N CYS A 2 2.43 2.70 -7.16
CA CYS A 2 1.94 1.57 -7.95
C CYS A 2 2.34 1.78 -9.41
N ASP A 3 2.89 0.78 -10.06
CA ASP A 3 3.27 0.80 -11.49
C ASP A 3 2.08 1.03 -12.44
N MET A 4 0.87 0.64 -12.02
CA MET A 4 -0.37 0.90 -12.75
C MET A 4 -1.02 2.24 -12.38
N GLY A 5 -0.51 2.95 -11.37
CA GLY A 5 -0.99 4.25 -10.93
C GLY A 5 -0.31 5.41 -11.66
N VAL A 6 -0.90 6.61 -11.57
CA VAL A 6 -0.31 7.84 -12.15
C VAL A 6 0.24 8.81 -11.11
N ALA A 7 0.02 8.53 -9.82
CA ALA A 7 0.52 9.33 -8.72
C ALA A 7 1.04 8.46 -7.57
N PRO A 8 2.04 8.93 -6.80
CA PRO A 8 2.40 8.29 -5.55
C PRO A 8 1.28 8.44 -4.53
N SER A 9 1.28 7.56 -3.53
CA SER A 9 0.38 7.58 -2.40
C SER A 9 1.18 7.39 -1.11
N ILE A 10 0.64 7.86 0.00
CA ILE A 10 1.27 7.76 1.32
C ILE A 10 0.61 6.60 2.05
N LEU A 11 1.40 5.60 2.43
CA LEU A 11 0.92 4.50 3.25
C LEU A 11 0.48 5.05 4.61
N THR A 12 -0.71 4.66 5.04
CA THR A 12 -1.27 5.05 6.32
C THR A 12 -1.15 3.90 7.29
N VAL A 13 -0.48 4.13 8.41
CA VAL A 13 -0.42 3.18 9.52
C VAL A 13 -1.53 3.53 10.49
N THR A 14 -2.42 2.56 10.78
CA THR A 14 -3.61 2.84 11.60
C THR A 14 -3.28 2.59 13.07
N PRO A 15 -3.63 3.50 14.00
CA PRO A 15 -3.51 3.26 15.45
C PRO A 15 -4.34 2.06 15.91
N GLY A 16 -3.73 1.12 16.62
CA GLY A 16 -4.38 -0.11 17.13
C GLY A 16 -3.56 -1.37 16.79
N PRO A 17 -3.79 -2.51 17.47
CA PRO A 17 -3.02 -3.74 17.25
C PRO A 17 -2.90 -4.11 15.75
N PRO A 18 -1.71 -4.45 15.23
CA PRO A 18 -0.44 -4.67 15.96
C PRO A 18 0.27 -3.37 16.40
N HIS A 19 -0.14 -2.23 15.85
CA HIS A 19 0.48 -0.95 16.11
C HIS A 19 0.01 -0.37 17.44
N VAL A 20 0.69 -0.73 18.54
CA VAL A 20 0.39 -0.18 19.86
C VAL A 20 0.39 1.34 19.84
N ALA A 21 -0.69 1.93 20.33
CA ALA A 21 -0.77 3.35 20.65
C ALA A 21 0.07 3.65 21.90
N SER A 22 1.39 3.58 21.80
CA SER A 22 2.28 4.10 22.84
C SER A 22 2.39 5.62 22.67
N ALA A 23 1.63 6.34 23.50
CA ALA A 23 1.57 7.81 23.57
C ALA A 23 2.94 8.50 23.80
N PRO A 24 3.10 9.82 23.54
CA PRO A 24 2.23 10.73 22.80
C PRO A 24 2.62 10.76 21.31
N VAL A 25 1.67 11.10 20.44
CA VAL A 25 1.96 11.57 19.07
C VAL A 25 3.06 12.65 19.19
N PRO A 26 4.26 12.49 18.62
CA PRO A 26 4.60 11.71 17.43
C PRO A 26 5.69 10.65 17.68
N GLY A 27 5.31 9.42 18.04
CA GLY A 27 6.16 8.25 17.86
C GLY A 27 5.93 7.69 16.46
N ILE A 28 6.98 7.54 15.64
CA ILE A 28 6.86 7.02 14.28
C ILE A 28 6.31 5.59 14.35
N GLN A 29 5.11 5.37 13.80
CA GLN A 29 4.47 4.06 13.74
C GLN A 29 5.10 3.28 12.59
N LEU A 30 5.65 2.09 12.87
CA LEU A 30 6.28 1.26 11.85
C LEU A 30 5.19 0.54 11.04
N ALA A 31 5.29 0.57 9.71
CA ALA A 31 4.41 -0.24 8.89
C ALA A 31 4.76 -1.73 9.05
N THR A 32 3.74 -2.58 9.12
CA THR A 32 3.85 -4.04 9.20
C THR A 32 3.39 -4.68 7.90
N VAL A 33 3.80 -5.92 7.66
CA VAL A 33 3.40 -6.65 6.44
C VAL A 33 1.88 -6.79 6.29
N THR A 34 1.13 -6.58 7.36
CA THR A 34 -0.33 -6.63 7.43
C THR A 34 -1.01 -5.29 7.08
N ASP A 35 -0.27 -4.19 6.86
CA ASP A 35 -0.81 -2.88 6.44
C ASP A 35 -1.19 -2.87 4.95
N VAL A 36 -2.21 -3.66 4.60
CA VAL A 36 -2.61 -3.93 3.20
C VAL A 36 -4.05 -3.54 2.90
N LEU A 37 -4.81 -3.04 3.90
CA LEU A 37 -6.23 -2.78 3.73
C LEU A 37 -6.46 -1.63 2.72
N PRO A 38 -7.20 -1.88 1.62
CA PRO A 38 -7.48 -0.84 0.64
C PRO A 38 -8.21 0.35 1.24
N LEU A 39 -7.85 1.56 0.77
CA LEU A 39 -8.40 2.84 1.23
C LEU A 39 -8.18 3.17 2.71
N THR A 40 -7.62 2.25 3.49
CA THR A 40 -7.23 2.46 4.89
C THR A 40 -5.73 2.56 4.99
N ASN A 41 -5.00 1.47 4.70
CA ASN A 41 -3.54 1.49 4.69
C ASN A 41 -2.96 1.95 3.35
N ILE A 42 -3.61 1.55 2.25
CA ILE A 42 -3.18 1.81 0.88
C ILE A 42 -4.22 2.71 0.21
N PRO A 43 -4.01 4.04 0.19
CA PRO A 43 -4.91 4.96 -0.51
C PRO A 43 -4.73 4.88 -2.03
N THR A 44 -5.56 5.63 -2.76
CA THR A 44 -5.53 5.68 -4.23
C THR A 44 -4.20 6.18 -4.81
N PHE A 45 -3.85 5.68 -6.00
CA PHE A 45 -2.71 6.13 -6.81
C PHE A 45 -3.16 7.05 -7.98
N GLY A 46 -4.26 7.78 -7.79
CA GLY A 46 -4.88 8.62 -8.82
C GLY A 46 -5.68 7.79 -9.82
N MET A 47 -5.31 7.84 -11.09
CA MET A 47 -5.87 6.99 -12.15
C MET A 47 -5.12 5.66 -12.25
N CYS A 48 -5.85 4.59 -12.56
CA CYS A 48 -5.31 3.26 -12.82
C CYS A 48 -5.29 2.97 -14.32
N ASN A 49 -4.16 2.47 -14.81
CA ASN A 49 -3.95 2.01 -16.19
C ASN A 49 -4.05 0.49 -16.34
N SER A 50 -4.51 -0.23 -15.32
CA SER A 50 -4.62 -1.68 -15.43
C SER A 50 -5.83 -2.09 -16.27
N PRO A 51 -5.66 -2.95 -17.29
CA PRO A 51 -6.78 -3.49 -18.06
C PRO A 51 -7.60 -4.52 -17.28
N THR A 52 -7.13 -4.99 -16.11
CA THR A 52 -7.88 -5.93 -15.25
C THR A 52 -8.72 -5.22 -14.18
N ASN A 53 -8.58 -3.90 -14.04
CA ASN A 53 -9.41 -3.11 -13.13
C ASN A 53 -10.84 -2.96 -13.73
N PRO A 54 -11.90 -3.37 -13.01
CA PRO A 54 -13.29 -3.27 -13.49
C PRO A 54 -13.71 -1.86 -13.90
N ALA A 55 -13.20 -0.81 -13.23
CA ALA A 55 -13.51 0.57 -13.57
C ALA A 55 -12.88 0.98 -14.92
N VAL A 56 -11.66 0.50 -15.21
CA VAL A 56 -10.97 0.73 -16.50
C VAL A 56 -11.68 -0.02 -17.62
N ILE A 57 -12.12 -1.25 -17.36
CA ILE A 57 -12.91 -2.05 -18.31
C ILE A 57 -14.22 -1.32 -18.65
N ALA A 58 -14.94 -0.85 -17.63
CA ALA A 58 -16.19 -0.12 -17.82
C ALA A 58 -15.99 1.20 -18.59
N ALA A 59 -14.97 1.98 -18.24
CA ALA A 59 -14.66 3.23 -18.93
C ALA A 59 -14.24 3.00 -20.39
N THR A 60 -13.45 1.94 -20.64
CA THR A 60 -13.04 1.53 -21.99
C THR A 60 -14.25 1.11 -22.83
N ALA A 61 -15.18 0.34 -22.26
CA ALA A 61 -16.43 -0.03 -22.92
C ALA A 61 -17.30 1.20 -23.25
N ALA A 62 -17.40 2.16 -22.31
CA ALA A 62 -18.13 3.42 -22.52
C ALA A 62 -17.52 4.30 -23.63
N LYS A 63 -16.21 4.16 -23.90
CA LYS A 63 -15.51 4.85 -24.99
C LYS A 63 -15.35 3.98 -26.25
N ALA A 64 -16.31 3.06 -26.48
CA ALA A 64 -16.35 2.18 -27.64
C ALA A 64 -15.06 1.36 -27.86
N GLY A 65 -14.44 0.90 -26.76
CA GLY A 65 -13.21 0.10 -26.80
C GLY A 65 -11.91 0.90 -26.77
N ALA A 66 -11.96 2.23 -26.78
CA ALA A 66 -10.76 3.04 -26.60
C ALA A 66 -10.32 2.98 -25.13
N PHE A 67 -9.09 2.48 -24.90
CA PHE A 67 -8.51 2.36 -23.56
C PHE A 67 -8.65 3.67 -22.77
N THR A 68 -9.33 3.59 -21.63
CA THR A 68 -9.66 4.75 -20.81
C THR A 68 -9.30 4.45 -19.36
N PRO A 69 -8.23 5.07 -18.83
CA PRO A 69 -7.90 4.98 -17.41
C PRO A 69 -9.08 5.43 -16.54
N ALA A 70 -9.22 4.84 -15.37
CA ALA A 70 -10.28 5.14 -14.42
C ALA A 70 -9.71 5.42 -13.02
N PRO A 71 -10.43 6.12 -12.13
CA PRO A 71 -9.98 6.34 -10.75
C PRO A 71 -9.62 5.02 -10.06
N CYS A 72 -8.45 4.97 -9.43
CA CYS A 72 -7.92 3.78 -8.77
C CYS A 72 -8.59 3.59 -7.41
N VAL A 73 -9.29 2.47 -7.24
CA VAL A 73 -9.58 1.88 -5.93
C VAL A 73 -8.63 0.69 -5.79
N PRO A 74 -7.60 0.76 -4.92
CA PRO A 74 -6.67 -0.35 -4.73
C PRO A 74 -7.39 -1.65 -4.35
N ALA A 75 -6.85 -2.79 -4.76
CA ALA A 75 -7.38 -4.11 -4.41
C ALA A 75 -6.22 -4.99 -3.94
N THR A 76 -5.75 -4.69 -2.74
CA THR A 76 -4.63 -5.34 -2.06
C THR A 76 -5.17 -6.22 -0.94
N ALA A 77 -4.61 -7.41 -0.79
CA ALA A 77 -4.99 -8.38 0.25
C ALA A 77 -3.80 -9.19 0.75
N ASP A 78 -2.79 -9.39 -0.12
CA ASP A 78 -1.59 -10.13 0.23
C ASP A 78 -0.60 -9.28 1.03
N PRO A 79 0.07 -9.86 2.05
CA PRO A 79 1.07 -9.16 2.85
C PRO A 79 2.21 -8.55 2.03
N TRP A 80 2.77 -7.45 2.53
CA TRP A 80 4.00 -6.89 1.97
C TRP A 80 5.14 -7.91 2.05
N THR A 81 5.93 -8.01 0.97
CA THR A 81 6.99 -9.02 0.84
C THR A 81 8.24 -8.42 0.18
N PRO A 82 9.47 -8.70 0.67
CA PRO A 82 9.78 -9.58 1.80
C PRO A 82 9.59 -8.92 3.19
N PRO A 83 9.28 -9.71 4.23
CA PRO A 83 9.32 -9.23 5.62
C PRO A 83 10.75 -9.02 6.11
N GLN A 84 10.90 -8.23 7.16
CA GLN A 84 12.14 -8.08 7.93
C GLN A 84 12.11 -8.95 9.19
N ALA A 85 13.27 -9.13 9.82
CA ALA A 85 13.39 -9.90 11.07
C ALA A 85 12.77 -9.18 12.29
N ALA A 86 12.68 -7.85 12.24
CA ALA A 86 12.02 -7.07 13.29
C ALA A 86 10.49 -7.19 13.20
N ALA A 87 9.82 -7.11 14.34
CA ALA A 87 8.37 -7.20 14.43
C ALA A 87 7.82 -6.19 15.44
N VAL A 88 6.60 -5.72 15.19
CA VAL A 88 5.81 -4.92 16.14
C VAL A 88 4.67 -5.78 16.64
N CYS A 89 4.64 -6.06 17.94
CA CYS A 89 3.61 -6.90 18.56
C CYS A 89 3.41 -8.28 17.89
N GLY A 90 4.48 -8.84 17.32
CA GLY A 90 4.46 -10.14 16.64
C GLY A 90 4.25 -10.07 15.12
N ASP A 91 3.86 -8.91 14.57
CA ASP A 91 3.73 -8.71 13.13
C ASP A 91 5.04 -8.21 12.53
N PRO A 92 5.62 -8.91 11.53
CA PRO A 92 6.85 -8.48 10.88
C PRO A 92 6.73 -7.10 10.24
N VAL A 93 7.77 -6.29 10.36
CA VAL A 93 7.89 -5.03 9.61
C VAL A 93 8.46 -5.30 8.22
N PHE A 94 8.44 -4.29 7.35
CA PHE A 94 9.08 -4.35 6.04
C PHE A 94 9.89 -3.08 5.76
N ASP A 95 10.79 -3.14 4.78
CA ASP A 95 11.61 -2.02 4.34
C ASP A 95 11.30 -1.62 2.89
N GLU A 96 12.13 -0.74 2.32
CA GLU A 96 11.94 -0.24 0.97
C GLU A 96 12.03 -1.28 -0.15
N MET A 97 12.58 -2.47 0.14
CA MET A 97 12.62 -3.57 -0.82
C MET A 97 11.29 -4.33 -0.92
N ALA A 98 10.35 -4.09 0.00
CA ALA A 98 9.09 -4.78 0.01
C ALA A 98 8.10 -4.23 -1.02
N THR A 99 7.29 -5.14 -1.55
CA THR A 99 6.21 -4.86 -2.49
C THR A 99 4.90 -5.47 -2.00
N CYS A 100 3.79 -4.86 -2.42
CA CYS A 100 2.43 -5.38 -2.22
C CYS A 100 1.77 -5.56 -3.60
N GLN A 101 1.16 -6.72 -3.81
CA GLN A 101 0.51 -7.06 -5.07
C GLN A 101 -0.96 -6.60 -5.06
N CYS A 102 -1.36 -5.95 -6.15
CA CYS A 102 -2.73 -5.53 -6.37
C CYS A 102 -3.42 -6.52 -7.33
N ALA A 103 -4.65 -6.90 -7.04
CA ALA A 103 -5.48 -7.74 -7.90
C ALA A 103 -5.68 -7.15 -9.30
N TRP A 104 -5.49 -5.83 -9.45
CA TRP A 104 -5.42 -5.14 -10.73
C TRP A 104 -4.07 -5.32 -11.44
N ALA A 105 -3.34 -6.41 -11.19
CA ALA A 105 -2.02 -6.69 -11.78
C ALA A 105 -0.98 -5.55 -11.59
N GLY A 106 -1.15 -4.75 -10.55
CA GLY A 106 -0.22 -3.68 -10.21
C GLY A 106 0.70 -4.09 -9.07
N THR A 107 1.98 -3.75 -9.18
CA THR A 107 2.95 -3.88 -8.10
C THR A 107 3.12 -2.54 -7.39
N ILE A 108 2.86 -2.55 -6.07
CA ILE A 108 3.08 -1.39 -5.21
C ILE A 108 4.45 -1.53 -4.57
N ALA A 109 5.34 -0.59 -4.81
CA ALA A 109 6.67 -0.52 -4.22
C ALA A 109 6.82 0.70 -3.30
N VAL A 110 7.63 0.56 -2.25
CA VAL A 110 8.02 1.68 -1.40
C VAL A 110 9.04 2.55 -2.16
N VAL A 111 8.84 3.87 -2.15
CA VAL A 111 9.75 4.82 -2.82
C VAL A 111 10.49 5.70 -1.82
N ASN A 112 9.86 5.92 -0.66
CA ASN A 112 10.45 6.61 0.46
C ASN A 112 9.94 5.93 1.74
N PRO A 113 10.81 5.28 2.53
CA PRO A 113 10.40 4.57 3.74
C PRO A 113 10.03 5.53 4.90
N GLY A 114 10.29 6.84 4.77
CA GLY A 114 9.99 7.85 5.79
C GLY A 114 10.89 7.81 7.03
N GLN A 115 11.67 6.75 7.21
CA GLN A 115 12.60 6.53 8.31
C GLN A 115 13.79 5.68 7.83
N THR A 116 14.98 5.92 8.38
CA THR A 116 16.21 5.22 8.02
C THR A 116 16.79 4.38 9.15
N THR A 117 16.27 4.51 10.37
CA THR A 117 16.71 3.76 11.56
C THR A 117 15.50 3.36 12.39
N VAL A 118 15.38 2.06 12.66
CA VAL A 118 14.35 1.52 13.55
C VAL A 118 15.02 1.10 14.85
N ALA A 119 14.67 1.74 15.95
CA ALA A 119 14.99 1.27 17.30
C ALA A 119 13.76 0.54 17.84
N THR A 120 13.76 -0.79 17.79
CA THR A 120 12.77 -1.58 18.51
C THR A 120 13.12 -1.53 19.99
N VAL A 121 12.26 -0.93 20.82
CA VAL A 121 12.40 -1.02 22.28
C VAL A 121 12.07 -2.48 22.68
N PRO A 122 12.94 -3.16 23.44
CA PRO A 122 12.73 -4.55 23.85
C PRO A 122 11.52 -4.74 24.77
#